data_AF-S6UL35-F1
#
_entry.id   AF-S6UL35-F1
#
_cell.length_a   1.000
_cell.length_b   1.000
_cell.length_c   1.000
_cell.angle_alpha   90.00
_cell.angle_beta   90.00
_cell.angle_gamma   90.00
#
_symmetry.space_group_name_H-M   'P 1'
#
loop_
_entity.id
_entity.type
_entity.pdbx_description
1 polymer ?
#
loop_
_entity_poly.entity_id
_entity_poly.type
_entity_poly.pdbx_seq_one_letter_code
_entity_poly.pdbx_strand_id
1 'polypeptide(L)' 'GQVEALSPHSNDVHQVSNAFDDQVSISIHVYGADIGTVKRAVYDLDGSEKLFISGYSNAAAITRAHQDPPTGSYTR' A
#
# COMPACT_ATOMS: atom_id res chain seq x y z
N GLY A 1 -3.50 -7.16 -17.05
CA GLY A 1 -4.10 -7.63 -15.79
C GLY A 1 -5.48 -7.02 -15.63
N GLN A 2 -6.25 -7.49 -14.65
CA GLN A 2 -7.49 -6.81 -14.22
C GLN A 2 -7.14 -5.66 -13.27
N VAL A 3 -8.00 -4.64 -13.24
CA VAL A 3 -7.86 -3.45 -12.39
C VAL A 3 -9.22 -3.15 -11.77
N GLU A 4 -9.23 -2.80 -10.49
CA GLU A 4 -10.41 -2.37 -9.74
C GLU A 4 -10.16 -0.97 -9.16
N ALA A 5 -11.22 -0.17 -9.02
CA ALA A 5 -11.14 1.19 -8.50
C ALA A 5 -12.02 1.34 -7.25
N LEU A 6 -11.44 1.95 -6.21
CA LEU A 6 -12.06 2.19 -4.91
C LEU A 6 -11.90 3.67 -4.55
N SER A 7 -12.89 4.23 -3.85
CA SER A 7 -12.84 5.62 -3.39
C SER A 7 -13.74 5.83 -2.17
N PRO A 8 -13.56 6.92 -1.40
CA PRO A 8 -14.47 7.26 -0.29
C PRO A 8 -15.95 7.34 -0.69
N HIS A 9 -16.24 7.69 -1.95
CA HIS A 9 -17.60 7.78 -2.47
C HIS A 9 -18.16 6.43 -2.97
N SER A 10 -17.31 5.41 -3.11
CA SER A 10 -17.70 4.09 -3.64
C SER A 10 -16.71 3.01 -3.21
N ASN A 11 -17.19 2.06 -2.39
CA ASN A 11 -16.49 0.84 -2.00
C ASN A 11 -15.12 1.05 -1.33
N ASP A 12 -14.99 1.98 -0.38
CA ASP A 12 -13.70 2.27 0.30
C ASP A 12 -13.31 1.26 1.39
N VAL A 13 -14.25 0.40 1.83
CA VAL A 13 -14.04 -0.62 2.87
C VAL A 13 -14.18 -2.00 2.26
N HIS A 14 -13.10 -2.78 2.32
CA HIS A 14 -13.02 -4.12 1.73
C HIS A 14 -11.93 -4.95 2.43
N GLN A 15 -11.97 -6.27 2.22
CA GLN A 15 -10.94 -7.20 2.65
C GLN A 15 -10.33 -7.87 1.41
N VAL A 16 -9.01 -7.92 1.33
CA VAL A 16 -8.28 -8.60 0.26
C VAL A 16 -7.53 -9.79 0.86
N SER A 17 -7.62 -10.95 0.21
CA SER A 17 -6.84 -12.14 0.51
C SER A 17 -6.15 -12.66 -0.75
N ASN A 18 -5.07 -13.43 -0.57
CA ASN A 18 -4.53 -14.20 -1.66
C ASN A 18 -5.58 -15.22 -2.14
N ALA A 19 -5.71 -15.38 -3.46
CA ALA A 19 -6.65 -16.34 -4.04
C ALA A 19 -6.14 -17.78 -4.00
N PHE A 20 -4.84 -17.97 -3.75
CA PHE A 20 -4.18 -19.27 -3.71
C PHE A 20 -3.56 -19.50 -2.33
N ASP A 21 -3.63 -20.76 -1.87
CA ASP A 21 -3.09 -21.17 -0.57
C ASP A 21 -1.62 -21.64 -0.65
N ASP A 22 -1.07 -21.79 -1.86
CA ASP A 22 0.20 -22.47 -2.13
C ASP A 22 1.20 -21.66 -2.97
N GLN A 23 0.83 -20.45 -3.39
CA GLN A 23 1.68 -19.59 -4.21
C GLN A 23 1.53 -18.11 -3.88
N VAL A 24 2.55 -17.35 -4.25
CA VAL A 24 2.60 -15.89 -4.06
C VAL A 24 1.74 -15.19 -5.11
N SER A 25 0.95 -14.23 -4.66
CA SER A 25 0.27 -13.25 -5.53
C SER A 25 0.80 -11.84 -5.26
N ILE A 26 0.93 -11.04 -6.31
CA ILE A 26 1.39 -9.65 -6.23
C ILE A 26 0.40 -8.77 -6.97
N SER A 27 -0.11 -7.75 -6.28
CA SER A 27 -0.90 -6.65 -6.85
C SER A 27 -0.10 -5.34 -6.78
N ILE A 28 -0.38 -4.44 -7.73
CA ILE A 28 0.18 -3.09 -7.73
C ILE A 28 -0.94 -2.13 -7.36
N HIS A 29 -0.74 -1.36 -6.29
CA HIS A 29 -1.73 -0.42 -5.78
C HIS A 29 -1.27 1.01 -6.05
N VAL A 30 -2.17 1.84 -6.56
CA VAL A 30 -1.95 3.27 -6.79
C VAL A 30 -2.97 4.05 -5.99
N TYR A 31 -2.51 5.00 -5.20
CA TYR A 31 -3.34 5.83 -4.35
C TYR A 31 -3.12 7.32 -4.68
N GLY A 32 -4.14 8.14 -4.46
CA GLY A 32 -4.06 9.59 -4.65
C GLY A 32 -3.28 10.35 -3.57
N ALA A 33 -2.52 9.65 -2.72
CA ALA A 33 -1.74 10.20 -1.61
C ALA A 33 -0.54 9.29 -1.28
N ASP A 34 0.36 9.76 -0.42
CA ASP A 34 1.36 8.92 0.25
C ASP A 34 0.66 7.99 1.25
N ILE A 35 0.15 6.85 0.74
CA ILE A 35 -0.75 5.95 1.48
C ILE A 35 -0.12 5.43 2.77
N GLY A 36 1.21 5.30 2.81
CA GLY A 36 1.94 4.86 4.00
C GLY A 36 1.79 5.81 5.19
N THR A 37 1.37 7.06 4.97
CA THR A 37 1.21 8.09 6.01
C THR A 37 -0.24 8.47 6.30
N VAL A 38 -1.19 8.01 5.47
CA VAL A 38 -2.61 8.33 5.61
C VAL A 38 -3.17 7.70 6.89
N LYS A 39 -3.84 8.53 7.72
CA LYS A 39 -4.66 8.08 8.85
C LYS A 39 -5.98 7.54 8.33
N ARG A 40 -6.22 6.24 8.52
CA ARG A 40 -7.45 5.54 8.13
C ARG A 40 -7.84 4.53 9.20
N ALA A 41 -8.87 3.73 8.93
CA ALA A 41 -9.38 2.74 9.88
C ALA A 41 -9.18 1.31 9.40
N VAL A 42 -9.05 0.40 10.36
CA VAL A 42 -9.38 -1.02 10.21
C VAL A 42 -10.53 -1.36 11.13
N TYR A 43 -11.27 -2.41 10.80
CA TYR A 43 -12.46 -2.82 11.54
C TYR A 43 -12.32 -4.26 12.02
N ASP A 44 -12.63 -4.49 13.29
CA ASP A 44 -12.77 -5.84 13.84
C ASP A 44 -14.09 -6.48 13.38
N LEU A 45 -14.23 -7.80 13.55
CA LEU A 45 -15.43 -8.53 13.10
C LEU A 45 -16.72 -8.10 13.79
N ASP A 46 -16.62 -7.51 14.98
CA ASP A 46 -17.75 -6.91 15.70
C ASP A 46 -18.11 -5.50 15.21
N GLY A 47 -17.36 -4.96 14.24
CA GLY A 47 -17.53 -3.63 13.66
C GLY A 47 -16.76 -2.53 14.38
N SER A 48 -15.99 -2.83 15.43
CA SER A 48 -15.19 -1.84 16.15
C SER A 48 -14.12 -1.23 15.27
N GLU A 49 -14.04 0.10 15.27
CA GLU A 49 -13.07 0.88 14.48
C GLU A 49 -11.75 1.08 15.23
N LYS A 50 -10.63 0.96 14.52
CA LYS A 50 -9.29 1.26 15.03
C LYS A 50 -8.47 2.10 14.05
N LEU A 51 -7.84 3.16 14.56
CA LEU A 51 -6.88 3.96 13.78
C LEU A 51 -5.73 3.09 13.24
N PHE A 52 -5.46 3.26 11.95
CA PHE A 52 -4.45 2.55 11.20
C PHE A 52 -3.68 3.48 10.25
N ILE A 53 -2.36 3.35 10.26
CA ILE A 53 -1.42 3.96 9.32
C ILE A 53 -0.52 2.82 8.85
N SER A 54 -0.48 2.53 7.55
CA SER A 54 0.15 1.29 7.05
C SER A 54 1.67 1.31 7.03
N GLY A 55 2.29 2.49 6.88
CA GLY A 55 3.72 2.59 6.60
C GLY A 55 4.12 1.86 5.31
N TYR A 56 5.41 1.54 5.20
CA TYR A 56 6.01 0.81 4.09
C TYR A 56 6.92 -0.29 4.60
N SER A 57 6.80 -1.50 4.05
CA SER A 57 7.66 -2.64 4.43
C SER A 57 9.14 -2.40 4.13
N ASN A 58 9.45 -1.55 3.15
CA ASN A 58 10.81 -1.19 2.74
C ASN A 58 11.30 0.15 3.33
N ALA A 59 10.67 0.69 4.37
CA ALA A 59 11.02 2.01 4.92
C ALA A 59 12.52 2.15 5.24
N ALA A 60 13.14 1.13 5.82
CA ALA A 60 14.58 1.12 6.11
C ALA A 60 15.45 1.22 4.85
N ALA A 61 15.02 0.60 3.73
CA ALA A 61 15.75 0.67 2.46
C ALA A 61 15.61 2.06 1.81
N ILE A 62 14.46 2.72 1.96
CA ILE A 62 14.25 4.09 1.48
C ILE A 62 15.19 5.06 2.22
N THR A 63 15.33 4.92 3.55
CA THR A 63 16.27 5.76 4.33
C THR A 63 17.71 5.61 3.85
N ARG A 64 18.14 4.41 3.45
CA ARG A 64 19.51 4.18 2.95
C ARG A 64 19.71 4.69 1.53
N ALA A 65 18.75 4.46 0.63
CA ALA A 65 18.80 4.99 -0.72
C ALA A 65 18.80 6.53 -0.76
N HIS A 66 18.22 7.20 0.24
CA HIS A 66 18.23 8.65 0.37
C HIS A 66 19.58 9.23 0.86
N GLN A 67 20.45 8.37 1.43
CA GLN A 67 21.81 8.74 1.87
C GLN A 67 22.87 8.51 0.78
N ASP A 68 22.57 7.66 -0.21
CA ASP A 68 23.44 7.42 -1.34
C ASP A 68 23.13 8.44 -2.45
N PRO A 69 24.14 9.15 -3.01
CA PRO A 69 23.90 10.04 -4.14
C PRO A 69 23.39 9.22 -5.34
N PRO A 70 22.45 9.75 -6.14
CA PRO A 70 21.94 9.03 -7.30
C PRO A 70 23.09 8.78 -8.28
N THR A 71 23.47 7.52 -8.45
CA THR A 71 24.51 7.06 -9.39
C THR A 71 23.98 6.85 -10.82
N GLY A 72 22.77 7.32 -11.11
CA GLY A 72 22.18 7.23 -12.44
C GLY A 72 22.62 8.36 -13.35
N SER A 73 23.64 8.13 -14.18
CA SER A 73 23.87 8.91 -15.40
C SER A 73 22.68 8.71 -16.34
N TYR A 74 21.84 9.73 -16.50
CA TYR A 74 20.84 9.78 -17.56
C TYR A 74 21.57 10.01 -18.89
N THR A 75 21.85 8.95 -19.65
CA THR A 75 22.12 9.09 -21.09
C THR A 75 20.79 9.15 -21.82
N ARG A 76 20.64 10.21 -22.61
CA ARG A 76 19.43 10.64 -23.33
C ARG A 76 18.99 9.66 -24.41
#